data_AF-A0A1F7TXG6-F1
#
_entry.id   AF-A0A1F7TXG6-F1
#
_cell.length_a   1.000
_cell.length_b   1.000
_cell.length_c   1.000
_cell.angle_alpha   90.00
_cell.angle_beta   90.00
_cell.angle_gamma   90.00
#
_symmetry.space_group_name_H-M   'P 1'
#
loop_
_entity.id
_entity.type
_entity.pdbx_description
1 polymer ?
#
loop_
_entity_poly.entity_id
_entity_poly.type
_entity_poly.pdbx_seq_one_letter_code
_entity_poly.pdbx_strand_id
1 'polypeptide(L)'
;MNNLTRLEHMKHWRIVVGLLVFVLFILSSMAVNKTVQALTQAAGNYGYYNGTYGYNSTASSDFLPSAPTNFTLGARSANQITFTWTAPTTTTGSTSLDNLSNYTVAYGTGTVDGCNDGSQTTTSTASATLTSLNAGTTYNIAICATDTNLNDSDPLTGSMTTLSSGSSGGGGGGSPAASTPATPATPATPTVESATPASPSAEPAPAVVATQVAVVSVGTPASVSVGGSSHTVTVASATATAATMTIASDPVTVTVKKDQSVDVDTDANGINDLRVTYNGLNSTGKPEFTFAALEVTLGCTMPSGMGVSPVSGAQEAITAVAAGNFIKSSGFSTVYYVTTTCGRRAFMDSQTYFTWTADFDRVKTVSNATLSALPLQGVMLPKHNVVLMKIQSDPKVYAITETSGNMHKPTLRWVSTEAVAKALYGNNWADYVVDVPATLFPRFSFGDAVLDAAGLSADRNLLKKRVDLN
;
A
#
# COMPACT_ATOMS: atom_id res chain seq x y z
N MET A 1 -30.08 14.15 82.19
CA MET A 1 -28.76 14.57 81.65
C MET A 1 -28.24 13.65 80.52
N ASN A 2 -29.07 12.96 79.71
CA ASN A 2 -28.57 11.87 78.82
C ASN A 2 -28.77 12.04 77.30
N ASN A 3 -29.37 13.13 76.80
CA ASN A 3 -29.60 13.28 75.34
C ASN A 3 -28.52 14.12 74.62
N LEU A 4 -27.86 15.04 75.32
CA LEU A 4 -26.80 15.88 74.74
C LEU A 4 -25.50 15.09 74.50
N THR A 5 -25.14 14.17 75.40
CA THR A 5 -23.96 13.30 75.27
C THR A 5 -24.09 12.28 74.14
N ARG A 6 -25.31 11.80 73.86
CA ARG A 6 -25.58 10.83 72.78
C ARG A 6 -25.48 11.47 71.39
N LEU A 7 -25.89 12.73 71.25
CA LEU A 7 -25.83 13.47 69.99
C LEU A 7 -24.38 13.83 69.60
N GLU A 8 -23.58 14.23 70.60
CA GLU A 8 -22.12 14.47 70.44
C GLU A 8 -21.39 13.18 70.03
N HIS A 9 -21.70 12.04 70.66
CA HIS A 9 -21.13 10.74 70.29
C HIS A 9 -21.47 10.33 68.85
N MET A 10 -22.70 10.57 68.38
CA MET A 10 -23.09 10.25 67.01
C MET A 10 -22.43 11.15 65.95
N LYS A 11 -22.19 12.43 66.27
CA LYS A 11 -21.42 13.34 65.40
C LYS A 11 -19.96 12.90 65.29
N HIS A 12 -19.33 12.59 66.41
CA HIS A 12 -17.96 12.07 66.44
C HIS A 12 -17.83 10.76 65.64
N TRP A 13 -18.78 9.84 65.83
CA TRP A 13 -18.80 8.56 65.10
C TRP A 13 -18.92 8.75 63.59
N ARG A 14 -19.78 9.67 63.13
CA ARG A 14 -19.96 9.97 61.70
C ARG A 14 -18.72 10.59 61.06
N ILE A 15 -18.01 11.45 61.80
CA ILE A 15 -16.75 12.04 61.34
C ILE A 15 -15.67 10.97 61.22
N VAL A 16 -15.56 10.07 62.20
CA VAL A 16 -14.58 8.96 62.18
C VAL A 16 -14.85 8.01 61.02
N VAL A 17 -16.12 7.62 60.79
CA VAL A 17 -16.49 6.75 59.66
C VAL A 17 -16.23 7.44 58.32
N GLY A 18 -16.55 8.73 58.18
CA GLY A 18 -16.27 9.49 56.96
C GLY A 18 -14.78 9.58 56.63
N LEU A 19 -13.94 9.81 57.64
CA LEU A 19 -12.48 9.78 57.51
C LEU A 19 -11.98 8.39 57.09
N LEU A 20 -12.54 7.32 57.65
CA LEU A 20 -12.16 5.95 57.34
C LEU A 20 -12.50 5.58 55.89
N VAL A 21 -13.67 5.98 55.40
CA VAL A 21 -14.08 5.78 53.99
C VAL A 21 -13.20 6.60 53.03
N PHE A 22 -12.86 7.83 53.39
CA PHE A 22 -11.98 8.68 52.58
C PHE A 22 -10.56 8.10 52.50
N VAL A 23 -10.01 7.62 53.62
CA VAL A 23 -8.72 6.93 53.65
C VAL A 23 -8.77 5.64 52.82
N LEU A 24 -9.86 4.86 52.88
CA LEU A 24 -10.03 3.67 52.06
C LEU A 24 -10.07 4.00 50.56
N PHE A 25 -10.72 5.10 50.18
CA PHE A 25 -10.78 5.57 48.80
C PHE A 25 -9.41 6.02 48.28
N ILE A 26 -8.62 6.72 49.10
CA ILE A 26 -7.24 7.08 48.77
C ILE A 26 -6.37 5.83 48.62
N LEU A 27 -6.45 4.90 49.57
CA LEU A 27 -5.67 3.65 49.50
C LEU A 27 -6.07 2.80 48.28
N SER A 28 -7.35 2.74 47.93
CA SER A 28 -7.84 2.07 46.72
C SER A 28 -7.32 2.76 45.46
N SER A 29 -7.35 4.10 45.39
CA SER A 29 -6.78 4.87 44.27
C SER A 29 -5.27 4.65 44.14
N MET A 30 -4.53 4.61 45.25
CA MET A 30 -3.08 4.32 45.25
C MET A 30 -2.79 2.89 44.81
N ALA A 31 -3.62 1.93 45.22
CA ALA A 31 -3.51 0.54 44.78
C ALA A 31 -3.76 0.42 43.27
N VAL A 32 -4.86 0.98 42.76
CA VAL A 32 -5.16 1.00 41.31
C VAL A 32 -4.03 1.67 40.54
N ASN A 33 -3.54 2.82 41.00
CA ASN A 33 -2.43 3.52 40.36
C ASN A 33 -1.14 2.66 40.34
N LYS A 34 -0.81 1.98 41.44
CA LYS A 34 0.34 1.05 41.48
C LYS A 34 0.16 -0.16 40.58
N THR A 35 -1.04 -0.74 40.52
CA THR A 35 -1.31 -1.90 39.65
C THR A 35 -1.26 -1.51 38.18
N VAL A 36 -1.80 -0.34 37.81
CA VAL A 36 -1.66 0.24 36.47
C VAL A 36 -0.19 0.52 36.16
N GLN A 37 0.56 1.14 37.07
CA GLN A 37 2.00 1.37 36.92
C GLN A 37 2.80 0.07 36.73
N ALA A 38 2.46 -1.01 37.45
CA ALA A 38 3.12 -2.31 37.32
C ALA A 38 2.77 -3.00 36.00
N LEU A 39 1.51 -2.95 35.57
CA LEU A 39 1.07 -3.46 34.27
C LEU A 39 1.71 -2.67 33.11
N THR A 40 1.89 -1.36 33.25
CA THR A 40 2.48 -0.51 32.22
C THR A 40 4.02 -0.56 32.20
N GLN A 41 4.68 -0.78 33.35
CA GLN A 41 6.12 -1.11 33.40
C GLN A 41 6.42 -2.47 32.79
N ALA A 42 5.56 -3.47 33.02
CA ALA A 42 5.66 -4.77 32.34
C ALA A 42 5.46 -4.64 30.81
N ALA A 43 4.79 -3.57 30.35
CA ALA A 43 4.63 -3.22 28.94
C ALA A 43 5.69 -2.21 28.43
N GLY A 44 6.72 -1.88 29.22
CA GLY A 44 7.86 -1.05 28.82
C GLY A 44 7.62 0.46 28.66
N ASN A 45 6.45 0.99 29.05
CA ASN A 45 5.99 2.31 28.58
C ASN A 45 5.96 3.44 29.64
N TYR A 46 6.56 3.26 30.83
CA TYR A 46 6.59 4.28 31.89
C TYR A 46 7.88 4.22 32.73
N GLY A 47 8.64 5.31 32.83
CA GLY A 47 9.90 5.38 33.59
C GLY A 47 10.15 6.75 34.22
N TYR A 48 10.90 6.77 35.33
CA TYR A 48 11.25 7.98 36.07
C TYR A 48 12.57 8.56 35.54
N TYR A 49 12.52 9.75 34.95
CA TYR A 49 13.69 10.45 34.45
C TYR A 49 13.73 11.87 34.98
N ASN A 50 14.88 12.25 35.54
CA ASN A 50 15.19 13.62 35.98
C ASN A 50 14.13 14.26 36.92
N GLY A 51 13.63 13.50 37.89
CA GLY A 51 12.76 14.04 38.93
C GLY A 51 11.27 14.14 38.59
N THR A 52 10.85 13.75 37.38
CA THR A 52 9.47 13.89 36.90
C THR A 52 8.98 12.60 36.25
N TYR A 53 7.73 12.20 36.53
CA TYR A 53 7.07 11.10 35.83
C TYR A 53 6.41 11.62 34.54
N GLY A 54 6.78 11.06 33.40
CA GLY A 54 6.21 11.46 32.11
C GLY A 54 6.44 10.42 31.00
N TYR A 55 5.67 10.54 29.92
CA TYR A 55 5.84 9.76 28.70
C TYR A 55 7.13 10.18 27.98
N ASN A 56 8.04 9.24 27.75
CA ASN A 56 9.24 9.49 26.95
C ASN A 56 8.89 9.42 25.46
N SER A 57 8.75 10.57 24.79
CA SER A 57 8.55 10.63 23.34
C SER A 57 9.86 10.62 22.54
N THR A 58 10.97 10.15 23.12
CA THR A 58 12.29 10.11 22.48
C THR A 58 13.03 8.78 22.63
N ALA A 59 12.36 7.69 23.02
CA ALA A 59 12.92 6.36 22.84
C ALA A 59 12.79 5.96 21.36
N SER A 60 13.86 6.18 20.58
CA SER A 60 14.15 5.32 19.43
C SER A 60 14.01 3.88 19.92
N SER A 61 13.03 3.16 19.41
CA SER A 61 12.72 1.83 19.88
C SER A 61 13.85 0.88 19.50
N ASP A 62 14.45 0.24 20.50
CA ASP A 62 15.55 -0.73 20.42
C ASP A 62 15.09 -2.10 19.87
N PHE A 63 14.14 -2.10 18.93
CA PHE A 63 13.58 -3.34 18.41
C PHE A 63 14.36 -3.77 17.16
N LEU A 64 14.94 -4.97 17.24
CA LEU A 64 15.62 -5.65 16.13
C LEU A 64 14.67 -5.73 14.93
N PRO A 65 15.15 -5.51 13.69
CA PRO A 65 14.38 -5.82 12.49
C PRO A 65 13.93 -7.28 12.51
N SER A 66 12.73 -7.57 11.98
CA SER A 66 12.34 -8.96 11.72
C SER A 66 13.31 -9.60 10.72
N ALA A 67 13.45 -10.92 10.77
CA ALA A 67 14.24 -11.64 9.78
C ALA A 67 13.73 -11.39 8.35
N PRO A 68 14.61 -11.21 7.36
CA PRO A 68 14.25 -11.29 5.95
C PRO A 68 13.50 -12.59 5.63
N THR A 69 12.66 -12.59 4.59
CA THR A 69 11.89 -13.79 4.19
C THR A 69 11.97 -14.08 2.69
N ASN A 70 11.43 -15.22 2.23
CA ASN A 70 11.30 -15.58 0.81
C ASN A 70 12.62 -15.53 0.00
N PHE A 71 13.62 -16.32 0.41
CA PHE A 71 14.85 -16.50 -0.36
C PHE A 71 14.55 -17.06 -1.75
N THR A 72 14.87 -16.30 -2.81
CA THR A 72 14.57 -16.65 -4.20
C THR A 72 15.83 -16.65 -5.05
N LEU A 73 16.02 -17.76 -5.78
CA LEU A 73 17.18 -17.95 -6.65
C LEU A 73 17.06 -17.08 -7.91
N GLY A 74 18.14 -16.38 -8.25
CA GLY A 74 18.29 -15.63 -9.50
C GLY A 74 19.24 -16.31 -10.47
N ALA A 75 19.91 -15.51 -11.31
CA ALA A 75 20.90 -16.00 -12.28
C ALA A 75 22.12 -16.62 -11.58
N ARG A 76 22.62 -17.75 -12.10
CA ARG A 76 23.85 -18.39 -11.65
C ARG A 76 24.75 -18.73 -12.84
N SER A 77 26.05 -18.63 -12.62
CA SER A 77 27.09 -19.05 -13.55
C SER A 77 28.07 -19.99 -12.83
N ALA A 78 29.18 -20.32 -13.49
CA ALA A 78 30.23 -21.12 -12.88
C ALA A 78 30.95 -20.39 -11.72
N ASN A 79 30.88 -19.06 -11.66
CA ASN A 79 31.65 -18.26 -10.70
C ASN A 79 30.83 -17.14 -10.04
N GLN A 80 29.52 -17.12 -10.29
CA GLN A 80 28.62 -16.08 -9.78
C GLN A 80 27.26 -16.66 -9.43
N ILE A 81 26.68 -16.15 -8.37
CA ILE A 81 25.33 -16.47 -7.91
C ILE A 81 24.60 -15.16 -7.60
N THR A 82 23.41 -14.98 -8.16
CA THR A 82 22.50 -13.87 -7.87
C THR A 82 21.25 -14.41 -7.18
N PHE A 83 20.74 -13.71 -6.18
CA PHE A 83 19.51 -14.07 -5.48
C PHE A 83 18.84 -12.83 -4.88
N THR A 84 17.59 -13.02 -4.47
CA THR A 84 16.74 -11.98 -3.89
C THR A 84 16.04 -12.51 -2.64
N TRP A 85 15.57 -11.59 -1.80
CA TRP A 85 14.75 -11.89 -0.64
C TRP A 85 13.68 -10.81 -0.48
N THR A 86 12.75 -11.02 0.45
CA THR A 86 11.79 -10.02 0.89
C THR A 86 12.36 -9.26 2.08
N ALA A 87 12.45 -7.94 1.93
CA ALA A 87 12.81 -7.02 2.99
C ALA A 87 11.84 -7.13 4.19
N PRO A 88 12.32 -7.11 5.44
CA PRO A 88 11.43 -6.95 6.57
C PRO A 88 10.82 -5.55 6.55
N THR A 89 9.54 -5.46 6.88
CA THR A 89 8.79 -4.19 7.04
C THR A 89 8.42 -3.93 8.49
N THR A 90 8.82 -4.84 9.37
CA THR A 90 8.53 -4.80 10.80
C THR A 90 9.76 -5.11 11.64
N THR A 91 9.70 -4.77 12.92
CA THR A 91 10.63 -5.25 13.94
C THR A 91 10.15 -6.59 14.52
N THR A 92 10.98 -7.31 15.27
CA THR A 92 10.59 -8.56 15.97
C THR A 92 9.39 -8.35 16.93
N GLY A 93 9.11 -7.11 17.32
CA GLY A 93 7.92 -6.71 18.09
C GLY A 93 6.67 -6.41 17.24
N SER A 94 6.70 -6.66 15.92
CA SER A 94 5.61 -6.40 14.97
C SER A 94 5.19 -4.93 14.84
N THR A 95 6.09 -4.00 15.14
CA THR A 95 5.92 -2.57 14.82
C THR A 95 6.43 -2.30 13.41
N SER A 96 5.99 -1.22 12.76
CA SER A 96 6.57 -0.79 11.47
C SER A 96 8.06 -0.52 11.59
N LEU A 97 8.82 -0.90 10.56
CA LEU A 97 10.25 -0.67 10.43
C LEU A 97 10.48 0.42 9.38
N ASP A 98 10.62 1.66 9.84
CA ASP A 98 10.79 2.83 8.95
C ASP A 98 12.27 3.25 8.80
N ASN A 99 13.18 2.51 9.44
CA ASN A 99 14.60 2.84 9.60
C ASN A 99 15.54 1.71 9.12
N LEU A 100 15.13 0.89 8.16
CA LEU A 100 16.00 -0.15 7.61
C LEU A 100 17.17 0.48 6.81
N SER A 101 18.40 0.10 7.14
CA SER A 101 19.62 0.69 6.58
C SER A 101 20.22 -0.17 5.47
N ASN A 102 20.56 -1.41 5.78
CA ASN A 102 21.24 -2.32 4.85
C ASN A 102 21.00 -3.80 5.21
N TYR A 103 21.59 -4.68 4.41
CA TYR A 103 21.66 -6.11 4.67
C TYR A 103 23.11 -6.59 4.66
N THR A 104 23.42 -7.47 5.60
CA THR A 104 24.65 -8.25 5.59
C THR A 104 24.36 -9.65 5.04
N VAL A 105 25.15 -10.05 4.04
CA VAL A 105 25.07 -11.36 3.38
C VAL A 105 26.34 -12.13 3.67
N ALA A 106 26.23 -13.15 4.52
CA ALA A 106 27.30 -14.07 4.84
C ALA A 106 27.21 -15.33 3.98
N TYR A 107 28.34 -15.89 3.54
CA TYR A 107 28.39 -17.06 2.68
C TYR A 107 29.67 -17.89 2.83
N GLY A 108 29.56 -19.19 2.56
CA GLY A 108 30.68 -20.13 2.66
C GLY A 108 30.31 -21.54 2.21
N THR A 109 31.32 -22.40 2.01
CA THR A 109 31.11 -23.81 1.64
C THR A 109 30.86 -24.72 2.84
N GLY A 110 31.13 -24.23 4.05
CA GLY A 110 30.76 -24.86 5.33
C GLY A 110 29.41 -24.34 5.84
N THR A 111 29.05 -24.71 7.05
CA THR A 111 27.85 -24.18 7.73
C THR A 111 27.95 -22.67 7.90
N VAL A 112 26.87 -21.97 7.57
CA VAL A 112 26.71 -20.52 7.72
C VAL A 112 25.33 -20.31 8.35
N ASP A 113 25.31 -20.10 9.67
CA ASP A 113 24.08 -20.03 10.45
C ASP A 113 23.78 -18.61 10.94
N GLY A 114 24.73 -17.67 10.75
CA GLY A 114 24.54 -16.25 11.03
C GLY A 114 25.39 -15.33 10.13
N CYS A 115 25.10 -14.04 10.19
CA CYS A 115 25.72 -13.06 9.30
C CYS A 115 27.17 -12.68 9.66
N ASN A 116 27.71 -13.31 10.70
CA ASN A 116 29.11 -13.22 11.10
C ASN A 116 29.95 -14.42 10.62
N ASP A 117 29.33 -15.42 9.97
CA ASP A 117 29.99 -16.68 9.61
C ASP A 117 30.49 -16.67 8.16
N GLY A 118 31.78 -16.94 7.95
CA GLY A 118 32.35 -17.04 6.60
C GLY A 118 32.64 -15.68 5.95
N SER A 119 32.50 -15.60 4.62
CA SER A 119 32.76 -14.38 3.85
C SER A 119 31.52 -13.50 3.80
N GLN A 120 31.68 -12.18 3.79
CA GLN A 120 30.56 -11.24 3.93
C GLN A 120 30.56 -10.18 2.82
N THR A 121 29.37 -9.76 2.44
CA THR A 121 29.14 -8.57 1.62
C THR A 121 27.91 -7.81 2.11
N THR A 122 27.84 -6.51 1.83
CA THR A 122 26.72 -5.66 2.23
C THR A 122 25.99 -5.09 1.02
N THR A 123 24.69 -4.90 1.15
CA THR A 123 23.82 -4.33 0.10
C THR A 123 22.72 -3.51 0.73
N SER A 124 22.28 -2.45 0.04
CA SER A 124 21.13 -1.63 0.45
C SER A 124 19.82 -2.07 -0.21
N THR A 125 19.85 -3.07 -1.08
CA THR A 125 18.67 -3.62 -1.76
C THR A 125 18.44 -5.06 -1.34
N ALA A 126 17.21 -5.55 -1.45
CA ALA A 126 16.86 -6.94 -1.11
C ALA A 126 17.33 -7.96 -2.19
N SER A 127 18.56 -7.77 -2.67
CA SER A 127 19.22 -8.58 -3.68
C SER A 127 20.74 -8.55 -3.50
N ALA A 128 21.41 -9.65 -3.81
CA ALA A 128 22.86 -9.74 -3.80
C ALA A 128 23.39 -10.57 -4.96
N THR A 129 24.61 -10.23 -5.39
CA THR A 129 25.38 -10.99 -6.36
C THR A 129 26.72 -11.36 -5.75
N LEU A 130 26.92 -12.66 -5.52
CA LEU A 130 28.19 -13.22 -5.06
C LEU A 130 29.05 -13.55 -6.28
N THR A 131 30.29 -13.07 -6.31
CA THR A 131 31.25 -13.27 -7.40
C THR A 131 32.48 -14.04 -6.94
N SER A 132 33.33 -14.43 -7.88
CA SER A 132 34.60 -15.13 -7.61
C SER A 132 34.40 -16.48 -6.90
N LEU A 133 33.28 -17.15 -7.18
CA LEU A 133 32.95 -18.45 -6.62
C LEU A 133 33.59 -19.60 -7.43
N ASN A 134 33.72 -20.76 -6.80
CA ASN A 134 34.20 -21.98 -7.42
C ASN A 134 33.06 -22.66 -8.19
N ALA A 135 33.35 -23.22 -9.37
CA ALA A 135 32.39 -23.93 -10.18
C ALA A 135 31.91 -25.24 -9.54
N GLY A 136 30.65 -25.61 -9.76
CA GLY A 136 30.02 -26.83 -9.23
C GLY A 136 30.00 -26.93 -7.71
N THR A 137 30.12 -25.81 -6.99
CA THR A 137 30.29 -25.77 -5.53
C THR A 137 29.04 -25.18 -4.87
N THR A 138 28.58 -25.83 -3.80
CA THR A 138 27.46 -25.33 -2.98
C THR A 138 27.96 -24.35 -1.93
N TYR A 139 27.31 -23.20 -1.86
CA TYR A 139 27.51 -22.18 -0.85
C TYR A 139 26.27 -22.08 0.03
N ASN A 140 26.46 -22.15 1.34
CA ASN A 140 25.46 -21.80 2.35
C ASN A 140 25.51 -20.29 2.58
N ILE A 141 24.35 -19.67 2.80
CA ILE A 141 24.16 -18.23 2.82
C ILE A 141 23.28 -17.88 4.02
N ALA A 142 23.64 -16.83 4.75
CA ALA A 142 22.80 -16.19 5.76
C ALA A 142 22.63 -14.70 5.44
N ILE A 143 21.42 -14.17 5.60
CA ILE A 143 21.08 -12.77 5.32
C ILE A 143 20.45 -12.14 6.55
N CYS A 144 20.99 -11.02 7.01
CA CYS A 144 20.48 -10.25 8.14
C CYS A 144 20.18 -8.83 7.70
N ALA A 145 19.08 -8.28 8.21
CA ALA A 145 18.70 -6.90 8.03
C ALA A 145 19.25 -6.06 9.18
N THR A 146 19.83 -4.91 8.87
CA THR A 146 20.41 -3.98 9.85
C THR A 146 19.68 -2.65 9.76
N ASP A 147 19.20 -2.13 10.88
CA ASP A 147 18.56 -0.81 10.95
C ASP A 147 19.57 0.35 11.03
N THR A 148 19.11 1.60 11.01
CA THR A 148 19.99 2.79 11.15
C THR A 148 20.61 2.93 12.53
N ASN A 149 20.15 2.16 13.52
CA ASN A 149 20.68 2.12 14.87
C ASN A 149 21.68 0.97 15.07
N LEU A 150 22.02 0.23 14.00
CA LEU A 150 22.94 -0.91 13.97
C LEU A 150 22.41 -2.15 14.71
N ASN A 151 21.09 -2.30 14.77
CA ASN A 151 20.44 -3.51 15.26
C ASN A 151 20.26 -4.52 14.12
N ASP A 152 20.73 -5.75 14.33
CA ASP A 152 20.67 -6.84 13.35
C ASP A 152 19.50 -7.80 13.61
N SER A 153 18.86 -8.24 12.53
CA SER A 153 17.81 -9.26 12.59
C SER A 153 18.37 -10.66 12.83
N ASP A 154 17.46 -11.59 13.16
CA ASP A 154 17.73 -13.01 12.96
C ASP A 154 18.02 -13.33 11.47
N PRO A 155 18.86 -14.34 11.18
CA PRO A 155 19.29 -14.65 9.82
C PRO A 155 18.24 -15.42 9.02
N LEU A 156 18.04 -15.02 7.76
CA LEU A 156 17.43 -15.86 6.73
C LEU A 156 18.52 -16.73 6.10
N THR A 157 18.43 -18.06 6.26
CA THR A 157 19.40 -18.99 5.69
C THR A 157 18.92 -19.63 4.39
N GLY A 158 19.87 -19.97 3.53
CA GLY A 158 19.65 -20.65 2.26
C GLY A 158 20.94 -21.26 1.72
N SER A 159 20.85 -21.98 0.61
CA SER A 159 22.05 -22.48 -0.06
C SER A 159 21.87 -22.50 -1.58
N MET A 160 22.98 -22.39 -2.32
CA MET A 160 22.96 -22.46 -3.77
C MET A 160 24.27 -23.06 -4.34
N THR A 161 24.13 -23.85 -5.39
CA THR A 161 25.25 -24.45 -6.14
C THR A 161 25.52 -23.70 -7.45
N THR A 162 26.78 -23.29 -7.65
CA THR A 162 27.26 -22.73 -8.92
C THR A 162 27.21 -23.77 -10.05
N LEU A 163 27.19 -23.31 -11.30
CA LEU A 163 27.25 -24.23 -12.44
C LEU A 163 28.64 -24.88 -12.54
N SER A 164 28.73 -26.09 -13.08
CA SER A 164 30.02 -26.70 -13.41
C SER A 164 30.72 -25.95 -14.54
N SER A 165 32.05 -25.94 -14.53
CA SER A 165 32.87 -25.28 -15.56
C SER A 165 32.68 -25.99 -16.90
N GLY A 166 31.82 -25.44 -17.76
CA GLY A 166 31.54 -25.96 -19.10
C GLY A 166 30.07 -26.08 -19.49
N SER A 167 29.11 -25.74 -18.61
CA SER A 167 27.68 -25.89 -18.94
C SER A 167 27.06 -24.57 -19.42
N SER A 168 27.06 -24.36 -20.74
CA SER A 168 26.05 -23.52 -21.39
C SER A 168 24.75 -24.33 -21.44
N GLY A 169 23.67 -23.76 -20.89
CA GLY A 169 22.39 -24.46 -20.74
C GLY A 169 21.71 -24.77 -22.08
N GLY A 170 22.06 -25.92 -22.66
CA GLY A 170 21.31 -26.60 -23.71
C GLY A 170 20.88 -27.98 -23.19
N GLY A 171 19.58 -28.29 -23.24
CA GLY A 171 19.03 -29.53 -22.71
C GLY A 171 18.15 -30.27 -23.73
N GLY A 172 18.78 -31.09 -24.58
CA GLY A 172 18.16 -32.19 -25.33
C GLY A 172 18.88 -33.50 -24.96
N GLY A 173 18.12 -34.59 -24.76
CA GLY A 173 18.56 -35.79 -24.02
C GLY A 173 18.94 -37.06 -24.80
N GLY A 174 18.97 -38.16 -24.05
CA GLY A 174 19.14 -39.59 -24.46
C GLY A 174 20.23 -40.30 -23.64
N SER A 175 20.17 -41.54 -23.15
CA SER A 175 19.28 -42.74 -23.24
C SER A 175 19.90 -43.86 -22.34
N PRO A 176 19.45 -45.15 -22.21
CA PRO A 176 18.22 -45.82 -22.70
C PRO A 176 17.49 -46.80 -21.71
N ALA A 177 16.30 -47.23 -22.17
CA ALA A 177 15.64 -48.57 -22.12
C ALA A 177 15.06 -49.18 -20.81
N ALA A 178 13.73 -49.29 -20.76
CA ALA A 178 12.98 -50.56 -20.92
C ALA A 178 11.49 -50.31 -21.27
N SER A 179 10.87 -51.28 -21.91
CA SER A 179 9.76 -51.28 -22.88
C SER A 179 8.29 -51.21 -22.38
N THR A 180 7.39 -50.86 -23.32
CA THR A 180 5.96 -51.29 -23.57
C THR A 180 4.85 -50.19 -23.50
N PRO A 181 3.65 -50.36 -24.13
CA PRO A 181 3.29 -49.86 -25.47
C PRO A 181 2.15 -48.79 -25.51
N ALA A 182 1.89 -48.29 -26.72
CA ALA A 182 1.24 -47.04 -27.12
C ALA A 182 -0.25 -46.82 -26.78
N THR A 183 -0.64 -45.52 -26.71
CA THR A 183 -2.01 -45.00 -26.76
C THR A 183 -2.06 -43.80 -27.74
N PRO A 184 -3.16 -43.57 -28.51
CA PRO A 184 -3.15 -42.79 -29.76
C PRO A 184 -2.98 -41.26 -29.60
N ALA A 185 -2.49 -40.64 -30.69
CA ALA A 185 -2.08 -39.23 -30.77
C ALA A 185 -3.25 -38.22 -30.85
N THR A 186 -3.08 -37.10 -30.13
CA THR A 186 -3.88 -35.87 -30.23
C THR A 186 -3.22 -34.89 -31.20
N PRO A 187 -3.97 -34.13 -32.03
CA PRO A 187 -3.39 -33.23 -33.06
C PRO A 187 -2.58 -32.05 -32.48
N ALA A 188 -1.57 -31.62 -33.23
CA ALA A 188 -0.63 -30.55 -32.88
C ALA A 188 -1.28 -29.14 -32.88
N THR A 189 -0.93 -28.33 -31.88
CA THR A 189 -1.14 -26.87 -31.86
C THR A 189 0.14 -26.18 -32.36
N PRO A 190 0.06 -25.15 -33.21
CA PRO A 190 1.24 -24.54 -33.83
C PRO A 190 2.07 -23.70 -32.85
N THR A 191 3.37 -23.69 -33.09
CA THR A 191 4.43 -22.94 -32.40
C THR A 191 4.25 -21.43 -32.60
N VAL A 192 4.30 -20.66 -31.52
CA VAL A 192 4.56 -19.20 -31.56
C VAL A 192 5.96 -18.96 -30.99
N GLU A 193 6.79 -18.25 -31.75
CA GLU A 193 8.12 -17.80 -31.35
C GLU A 193 8.07 -16.99 -30.04
N SER A 194 8.90 -17.39 -29.07
CA SER A 194 9.12 -16.62 -27.85
C SER A 194 10.22 -15.59 -28.12
N ALA A 195 9.81 -14.32 -28.27
CA ALA A 195 10.73 -13.19 -28.27
C ALA A 195 11.33 -13.01 -26.86
N THR A 196 12.63 -12.71 -26.84
CA THR A 196 13.44 -12.42 -25.65
C THR A 196 12.80 -11.33 -24.78
N PRO A 197 12.57 -11.54 -23.46
CA PRO A 197 12.11 -10.48 -22.58
C PRO A 197 13.24 -9.45 -22.40
N ALA A 198 12.97 -8.20 -22.76
CA ALA A 198 13.84 -7.08 -22.43
C ALA A 198 13.87 -6.89 -20.90
N SER A 199 15.08 -6.68 -20.37
CA SER A 199 15.38 -6.38 -18.98
C SER A 199 14.48 -5.24 -18.44
N PRO A 200 13.88 -5.35 -17.23
CA PRO A 200 13.15 -4.24 -16.63
C PRO A 200 14.15 -3.15 -16.25
N SER A 201 14.19 -2.11 -17.09
CA SER A 201 14.79 -0.82 -16.73
C SER A 201 14.00 -0.26 -15.55
N ALA A 202 14.70 0.20 -14.51
CA ALA A 202 14.07 0.87 -13.38
C ALA A 202 13.18 2.01 -13.89
N GLU A 203 11.90 1.99 -13.50
CA GLU A 203 10.93 3.01 -13.89
C GLU A 203 11.43 4.38 -13.41
N PRO A 204 11.71 5.33 -14.33
CA PRO A 204 12.12 6.66 -13.92
C PRO A 204 10.95 7.32 -13.18
N ALA A 205 11.25 7.97 -12.05
CA ALA A 205 10.27 8.82 -11.37
C ALA A 205 9.67 9.81 -12.40
N PRO A 206 8.34 10.03 -12.40
CA PRO A 206 7.68 10.85 -13.42
C PRO A 206 8.33 12.23 -13.49
N ALA A 207 8.67 12.65 -14.72
CA ALA A 207 9.31 13.92 -14.97
C ALA A 207 8.30 15.07 -14.78
N VAL A 208 8.70 16.11 -14.06
CA VAL A 208 7.91 17.34 -13.92
C VAL A 208 8.01 18.12 -15.23
N VAL A 209 6.89 18.33 -15.93
CA VAL A 209 6.90 18.95 -17.27
C VAL A 209 6.49 20.42 -17.29
N ALA A 210 5.74 20.88 -16.28
CA ALA A 210 5.46 22.30 -16.12
C ALA A 210 5.25 22.63 -14.64
N THR A 211 5.76 23.78 -14.21
CA THR A 211 5.59 24.31 -12.85
C THR A 211 4.87 25.65 -12.87
N GLN A 212 3.87 25.82 -12.01
CA GLN A 212 3.22 27.11 -11.78
C GLN A 212 3.19 27.42 -10.28
N VAL A 213 3.50 28.67 -9.94
CA VAL A 213 3.36 29.22 -8.58
C VAL A 213 2.11 30.07 -8.54
N ALA A 214 1.23 29.81 -7.58
CA ALA A 214 0.01 30.59 -7.38
C ALA A 214 -0.12 31.01 -5.92
N VAL A 215 -0.51 32.27 -5.71
CA VAL A 215 -0.84 32.82 -4.38
C VAL A 215 -2.36 32.88 -4.27
N VAL A 216 -2.94 32.11 -3.35
CA VAL A 216 -4.39 31.95 -3.22
C VAL A 216 -4.87 32.55 -1.90
N SER A 217 -6.00 33.29 -1.94
CA SER A 217 -6.65 33.81 -0.73
C SER A 217 -7.52 32.72 -0.11
N VAL A 218 -7.44 32.54 1.22
CA VAL A 218 -8.29 31.59 1.95
C VAL A 218 -9.77 31.91 1.69
N GLY A 219 -10.55 30.88 1.38
CA GLY A 219 -11.99 30.96 1.10
C GLY A 219 -12.36 31.53 -0.28
N THR A 220 -11.39 31.92 -1.12
CA THR A 220 -11.67 32.45 -2.46
C THR A 220 -11.20 31.47 -3.54
N PRO A 221 -12.08 31.02 -4.45
CA PRO A 221 -11.67 30.19 -5.58
C PRO A 221 -10.68 30.93 -6.49
N ALA A 222 -9.60 30.27 -6.87
CA ALA A 222 -8.59 30.76 -7.80
C ALA A 222 -8.42 29.78 -8.96
N SER A 223 -8.32 30.28 -10.19
CA SER A 223 -8.02 29.43 -11.35
C SER A 223 -6.52 29.23 -11.48
N VAL A 224 -6.09 27.99 -11.65
CA VAL A 224 -4.69 27.58 -11.83
C VAL A 224 -4.62 26.75 -13.11
N SER A 225 -3.71 27.11 -14.02
CA SER A 225 -3.57 26.44 -15.32
C SER A 225 -2.16 25.89 -15.47
N VAL A 226 -2.02 24.56 -15.52
CA VAL A 226 -0.73 23.86 -15.64
C VAL A 226 -0.88 22.74 -16.69
N GLY A 227 0.13 22.56 -17.55
CA GLY A 227 0.12 21.50 -18.57
C GLY A 227 -1.00 21.59 -19.63
N GLY A 228 -1.69 22.73 -19.74
CA GLY A 228 -2.80 22.93 -20.69
C GLY A 228 -4.20 22.69 -20.12
N SER A 229 -4.31 22.18 -18.89
CA SER A 229 -5.58 22.02 -18.16
C SER A 229 -5.79 23.18 -17.17
N SER A 230 -7.05 23.55 -16.91
CA SER A 230 -7.40 24.58 -15.93
C SER A 230 -8.21 23.99 -14.79
N HIS A 231 -7.78 24.27 -13.56
CA HIS A 231 -8.39 23.78 -12.33
C HIS A 231 -8.86 24.95 -11.47
N THR A 232 -9.86 24.71 -10.63
CA THR A 232 -10.31 25.69 -9.63
C THR A 232 -9.82 25.29 -8.25
N VAL A 233 -9.01 26.13 -7.62
CA VAL A 233 -8.41 25.88 -6.31
C VAL A 233 -9.11 26.73 -5.26
N THR A 234 -9.58 26.12 -4.18
CA THR A 234 -10.13 26.82 -3.00
C THR A 234 -9.37 26.39 -1.76
N VAL A 235 -8.67 27.32 -1.11
CA VAL A 235 -7.96 27.03 0.16
C VAL A 235 -8.94 27.18 1.32
N ALA A 236 -9.19 26.10 2.04
CA ALA A 236 -10.06 26.08 3.22
C ALA A 236 -9.35 26.62 4.47
N SER A 237 -8.07 26.28 4.66
CA SER A 237 -7.26 26.78 5.76
C SER A 237 -5.77 26.75 5.41
N ALA A 238 -4.99 27.63 6.03
CA ALA A 238 -3.53 27.62 5.91
C ALA A 238 -2.87 28.17 7.18
N THR A 239 -1.77 27.56 7.57
CA THR A 239 -0.87 27.97 8.65
C THR A 239 0.57 27.98 8.15
N ALA A 240 1.53 28.44 8.96
CA ALA A 240 2.95 28.39 8.60
C ALA A 240 3.48 26.98 8.26
N THR A 241 2.77 25.92 8.67
CA THR A 241 3.25 24.53 8.60
C THR A 241 2.32 23.56 7.85
N ALA A 242 1.06 23.91 7.61
CA ALA A 242 0.11 23.07 6.86
C ALA A 242 -0.98 23.91 6.16
N ALA A 243 -1.55 23.38 5.08
CA ALA A 243 -2.75 23.94 4.45
C ALA A 243 -3.72 22.84 4.03
N THR A 244 -5.01 23.16 4.05
CA THR A 244 -6.11 22.32 3.54
C THR A 244 -6.77 23.05 2.38
N MET A 245 -6.92 22.36 1.25
CA MET A 245 -7.48 22.94 0.04
C MET A 245 -8.29 21.92 -0.75
N THR A 246 -9.19 22.45 -1.58
CA THR A 246 -9.99 21.71 -2.55
C THR A 246 -9.54 22.13 -3.95
N ILE A 247 -9.24 21.16 -4.81
CA ILE A 247 -8.99 21.37 -6.23
C ILE A 247 -10.19 20.80 -6.98
N ALA A 248 -10.88 21.63 -7.76
CA ALA A 248 -12.09 21.28 -8.47
C ALA A 248 -11.83 21.17 -9.97
N SER A 249 -11.93 19.93 -10.45
CA SER A 249 -12.34 19.54 -11.80
C SER A 249 -13.26 18.30 -11.68
N ASP A 250 -12.94 17.40 -10.76
CA ASP A 250 -13.81 16.82 -9.72
C ASP A 250 -13.20 17.22 -8.35
N PRO A 251 -13.95 17.48 -7.27
CA PRO A 251 -13.37 18.04 -6.03
C PRO A 251 -12.48 17.02 -5.31
N VAL A 252 -11.15 17.17 -5.42
CA VAL A 252 -10.17 16.40 -4.65
C VAL A 252 -9.69 17.21 -3.46
N THR A 253 -9.76 16.63 -2.26
CA THR A 253 -9.29 17.27 -1.02
C THR A 253 -7.98 16.62 -0.59
N VAL A 254 -6.94 17.43 -0.41
CA VAL A 254 -5.63 16.96 0.05
C VAL A 254 -5.13 17.81 1.22
N THR A 255 -4.45 17.15 2.16
CA THR A 255 -3.73 17.83 3.25
C THR A 255 -2.25 17.67 2.99
N VAL A 256 -1.56 18.80 2.80
CA VAL A 256 -0.13 18.82 2.47
C VAL A 256 0.62 19.53 3.59
N LYS A 257 1.64 18.88 4.15
CA LYS A 257 2.54 19.48 5.14
C LYS A 257 3.55 20.39 4.44
N LYS A 258 4.09 21.37 5.17
CA LYS A 258 5.14 22.24 4.63
C LYS A 258 6.32 21.43 4.10
N ASP A 259 6.81 21.84 2.93
CA ASP A 259 7.91 21.26 2.16
C ASP A 259 7.70 19.78 1.76
N GLN A 260 6.47 19.27 1.89
CA GLN A 260 6.06 17.94 1.43
C GLN A 260 5.26 18.05 0.14
N SER A 261 5.29 16.97 -0.64
CA SER A 261 4.52 16.86 -1.88
C SER A 261 3.46 15.78 -1.77
N VAL A 262 2.32 16.01 -2.40
CA VAL A 262 1.28 15.00 -2.60
C VAL A 262 1.00 14.93 -4.10
N ASP A 263 0.99 13.72 -4.63
CA ASP A 263 0.57 13.45 -6.00
C ASP A 263 -0.94 13.25 -5.99
N VAL A 264 -1.62 13.98 -6.86
CA VAL A 264 -3.06 14.12 -6.92
C VAL A 264 -3.51 13.66 -8.30
N ASP A 265 -4.59 12.90 -8.32
CA ASP A 265 -5.34 12.48 -9.50
C ASP A 265 -6.55 13.43 -9.65
N THR A 266 -6.35 14.56 -10.33
CA THR A 266 -7.34 15.68 -10.38
C THR A 266 -8.57 15.36 -11.21
N ASP A 267 -8.48 14.39 -12.12
CA ASP A 267 -9.62 13.90 -12.89
C ASP A 267 -10.15 12.56 -12.37
N ALA A 268 -9.64 12.02 -11.26
CA ALA A 268 -10.07 10.75 -10.69
C ALA A 268 -9.95 9.54 -11.64
N ASN A 269 -9.10 9.61 -12.66
CA ASN A 269 -8.89 8.52 -13.62
C ASN A 269 -8.00 7.40 -13.04
N GLY A 270 -7.49 7.53 -11.83
CA GLY A 270 -6.58 6.59 -11.18
C GLY A 270 -5.11 6.89 -11.40
N ILE A 271 -4.76 7.90 -12.20
CA ILE A 271 -3.40 8.32 -12.49
C ILE A 271 -3.18 9.71 -11.91
N ASN A 272 -2.13 9.88 -11.12
CA ASN A 272 -1.78 11.21 -10.62
C ASN A 272 -1.30 12.10 -11.77
N ASP A 273 -1.97 13.23 -11.97
CA ASP A 273 -1.70 14.22 -13.01
C ASP A 273 -1.03 15.48 -12.46
N LEU A 274 -1.12 15.71 -11.15
CA LEU A 274 -0.63 16.92 -10.50
C LEU A 274 0.09 16.60 -9.19
N ARG A 275 1.35 17.02 -9.08
CA ARG A 275 2.07 17.10 -7.81
C ARG A 275 1.87 18.47 -7.18
N VAL A 276 1.41 18.48 -5.93
CA VAL A 276 1.20 19.69 -5.14
C VAL A 276 2.21 19.70 -3.99
N THR A 277 3.02 20.76 -3.93
CA THR A 277 3.94 21.02 -2.81
C THR A 277 3.49 22.26 -2.05
N TYR A 278 3.40 22.16 -0.72
CA TYR A 278 3.09 23.33 0.11
C TYR A 278 4.39 24.00 0.59
N ASN A 279 4.66 25.23 0.15
CA ASN A 279 5.91 25.95 0.46
C ASN A 279 5.83 26.71 1.80
N GLY A 280 4.64 26.80 2.41
CA GLY A 280 4.38 27.57 3.63
C GLY A 280 3.67 28.90 3.36
N LEU A 281 3.80 29.85 4.30
CA LEU A 281 3.29 31.21 4.13
C LEU A 281 4.37 32.11 3.54
N ASN A 282 3.99 32.93 2.56
CA ASN A 282 4.87 33.97 2.02
C ASN A 282 5.07 35.12 3.03
N SER A 283 5.90 36.10 2.67
CA SER A 283 6.22 37.27 3.51
C SER A 283 5.01 38.15 3.89
N THR A 284 3.87 37.95 3.22
CA THR A 284 2.60 38.64 3.50
C THR A 284 1.60 37.79 4.29
N GLY A 285 2.00 36.59 4.73
CA GLY A 285 1.14 35.68 5.50
C GLY A 285 0.13 34.88 4.67
N LYS A 286 0.31 34.80 3.34
CA LYS A 286 -0.56 34.01 2.45
C LYS A 286 0.06 32.65 2.11
N PRO A 287 -0.73 31.58 1.97
CA PRO A 287 -0.22 30.28 1.58
C PRO A 287 0.36 30.30 0.17
N GLU A 288 1.51 29.66 0.02
CA GLU A 288 2.24 29.51 -1.22
C GLU A 288 2.39 28.02 -1.58
N PHE A 289 2.10 27.68 -2.84
CA PHE A 289 2.15 26.32 -3.36
C PHE A 289 2.98 26.26 -4.64
N THR A 290 3.64 25.13 -4.85
CA THR A 290 4.23 24.75 -6.14
C THR A 290 3.37 23.66 -6.75
N PHE A 291 2.86 23.89 -7.97
CA PHE A 291 2.11 22.92 -8.75
C PHE A 291 2.99 22.39 -9.88
N ALA A 292 3.16 21.08 -9.95
CA ALA A 292 3.95 20.40 -10.97
C ALA A 292 3.06 19.40 -11.72
N ALA A 293 2.90 19.57 -13.04
CA ALA A 293 2.23 18.56 -13.85
C ALA A 293 3.10 17.29 -13.89
N LEU A 294 2.45 16.15 -13.64
CA LEU A 294 3.06 14.83 -13.76
C LEU A 294 2.77 14.27 -15.14
N GLU A 295 3.81 13.90 -15.87
CA GLU A 295 3.61 13.11 -17.09
C GLU A 295 3.29 11.68 -16.73
N VAL A 296 2.30 11.13 -17.43
CA VAL A 296 2.01 9.70 -17.39
C VAL A 296 3.09 8.99 -18.20
N THR A 297 4.11 8.46 -17.52
CA THR A 297 5.07 7.56 -18.16
C THR A 297 4.33 6.28 -18.56
N LEU A 298 3.96 6.17 -19.83
CA LEU A 298 3.40 4.93 -20.36
C LEU A 298 4.51 3.88 -20.44
N GLY A 299 4.24 2.66 -19.99
CA GLY A 299 5.14 1.52 -20.15
C GLY A 299 5.18 0.96 -21.58
N CYS A 300 4.62 1.69 -22.56
CA CYS A 300 4.25 1.20 -23.88
C CYS A 300 3.76 2.33 -24.81
N THR A 301 3.57 2.00 -26.10
CA THR A 301 2.92 2.87 -27.08
C THR A 301 1.47 2.45 -27.28
N MET A 302 0.54 3.39 -27.21
CA MET A 302 -0.88 3.12 -27.47
C MET A 302 -1.11 2.64 -28.91
N PRO A 303 -2.01 1.67 -29.13
CA PRO A 303 -2.30 1.18 -30.47
C PRO A 303 -2.95 2.27 -31.33
N SER A 304 -2.59 2.29 -32.61
CA SER A 304 -3.11 3.24 -33.60
C SER A 304 -3.12 2.60 -35.01
N GLY A 305 -3.76 3.27 -35.96
CA GLY A 305 -3.90 2.76 -37.34
C GLY A 305 -5.16 1.93 -37.52
N MET A 306 -5.06 0.81 -38.23
CA MET A 306 -6.20 -0.04 -38.57
C MET A 306 -6.11 -1.39 -37.84
N GLY A 307 -7.25 -1.91 -37.37
CA GLY A 307 -7.35 -3.23 -36.77
C GLY A 307 -8.56 -4.00 -37.30
N VAL A 308 -8.65 -5.28 -36.97
CA VAL A 308 -9.77 -6.14 -37.37
C VAL A 308 -10.81 -6.18 -36.26
N SER A 309 -12.06 -5.95 -36.63
CA SER A 309 -13.21 -6.03 -35.75
C SER A 309 -13.43 -7.47 -35.28
N PRO A 310 -13.46 -7.76 -33.97
CA PRO A 310 -13.77 -9.08 -33.43
C PRO A 310 -15.25 -9.46 -33.61
N VAL A 311 -16.12 -8.50 -33.95
CA VAL A 311 -17.55 -8.73 -34.12
C VAL A 311 -17.89 -8.96 -35.60
N SER A 312 -17.42 -8.08 -36.49
CA SER A 312 -17.77 -8.12 -37.91
C SER A 312 -16.69 -8.72 -38.82
N GLY A 313 -15.46 -8.87 -38.33
CA GLY A 313 -14.30 -9.25 -39.15
C GLY A 313 -13.82 -8.14 -40.11
N ALA A 314 -14.49 -6.99 -40.16
CA ALA A 314 -14.11 -5.87 -41.01
C ALA A 314 -12.92 -5.10 -40.46
N GLN A 315 -12.18 -4.42 -41.33
CA GLN A 315 -11.11 -3.52 -40.93
C GLN A 315 -11.71 -2.20 -40.42
N GLU A 316 -11.38 -1.81 -39.20
CA GLU A 316 -11.84 -0.59 -38.52
C GLU A 316 -10.64 0.25 -38.08
N ALA A 317 -10.79 1.57 -38.08
CA ALA A 317 -9.78 2.47 -37.53
C ALA A 317 -9.74 2.34 -36.00
N ILE A 318 -8.53 2.17 -35.45
CA ILE A 318 -8.32 2.16 -34.00
C ILE A 318 -8.55 3.57 -33.46
N THR A 319 -9.60 3.74 -32.68
CA THR A 319 -9.89 4.97 -31.94
C THR A 319 -8.76 5.25 -30.95
N ALA A 320 -8.19 6.45 -31.01
CA ALA A 320 -7.16 6.89 -30.09
C ALA A 320 -7.68 6.92 -28.65
N VAL A 321 -6.89 6.40 -27.71
CA VAL A 321 -7.18 6.35 -26.26
C VAL A 321 -5.94 6.72 -25.46
N ALA A 322 -6.13 7.15 -24.23
CA ALA A 322 -5.06 7.38 -23.26
C ALA A 322 -5.25 6.48 -22.02
N ALA A 323 -4.17 6.25 -21.27
CA ALA A 323 -4.29 5.62 -19.95
C ALA A 323 -5.19 6.48 -19.06
N GLY A 324 -5.95 5.85 -18.15
CA GLY A 324 -6.98 6.56 -17.38
C GLY A 324 -8.34 6.57 -18.07
N ASN A 325 -8.42 6.37 -19.39
CA ASN A 325 -9.70 6.41 -20.09
C ASN A 325 -10.61 5.24 -19.69
N PHE A 326 -11.90 5.56 -19.50
CA PHE A 326 -12.97 4.57 -19.49
C PHE A 326 -13.50 4.40 -20.91
N ILE A 327 -13.49 3.19 -21.43
CA ILE A 327 -13.87 2.91 -22.82
C ILE A 327 -14.93 1.81 -22.90
N LYS A 328 -15.77 1.89 -23.93
CA LYS A 328 -16.68 0.81 -24.33
C LYS A 328 -16.73 0.74 -25.85
N SER A 329 -17.15 -0.40 -26.40
CA SER A 329 -17.50 -0.48 -27.82
C SER A 329 -19.01 -0.39 -28.01
N SER A 330 -19.47 -0.03 -29.21
CA SER A 330 -20.88 -0.17 -29.59
C SER A 330 -21.35 -1.62 -29.62
N GLY A 331 -20.44 -2.58 -29.86
CA GLY A 331 -20.76 -4.00 -29.90
C GLY A 331 -20.89 -4.68 -28.53
N PHE A 332 -20.43 -4.04 -27.45
CA PHE A 332 -20.39 -4.63 -26.10
C PHE A 332 -20.76 -3.59 -25.03
N SER A 333 -21.56 -3.99 -24.04
CA SER A 333 -21.95 -3.09 -22.94
C SER A 333 -20.89 -2.94 -21.85
N THR A 334 -19.90 -3.84 -21.79
CA THR A 334 -18.83 -3.82 -20.78
C THR A 334 -17.98 -2.57 -20.89
N VAL A 335 -17.79 -1.87 -19.76
CA VAL A 335 -16.86 -0.74 -19.64
C VAL A 335 -15.50 -1.27 -19.24
N TYR A 336 -14.46 -0.71 -19.84
CA TYR A 336 -13.06 -1.05 -19.56
C TYR A 336 -12.29 0.18 -19.12
N TYR A 337 -11.36 -0.01 -18.20
CA TYR A 337 -10.34 0.96 -17.83
C TYR A 337 -9.06 0.73 -18.63
N VAL A 338 -8.49 1.78 -19.24
CA VAL A 338 -7.23 1.72 -19.99
C VAL A 338 -6.05 1.94 -19.04
N THR A 339 -5.12 1.00 -19.00
CA THR A 339 -3.98 1.02 -18.07
C THR A 339 -2.76 1.75 -18.65
N THR A 340 -1.81 2.11 -17.78
CA THR A 340 -0.51 2.70 -18.15
C THR A 340 0.40 1.72 -18.90
N THR A 341 0.05 0.44 -18.93
CA THR A 341 0.74 -0.62 -19.70
C THR A 341 0.00 -0.96 -21.01
N CYS A 342 -0.82 -0.03 -21.51
CA CYS A 342 -1.58 -0.11 -22.77
C CYS A 342 -2.46 -1.36 -22.88
N GLY A 343 -2.94 -1.84 -21.73
CA GLY A 343 -3.95 -2.87 -21.66
C GLY A 343 -5.29 -2.30 -21.22
N ARG A 344 -6.26 -3.20 -21.04
CA ARG A 344 -7.58 -2.86 -20.52
C ARG A 344 -8.00 -3.79 -19.40
N ARG A 345 -8.72 -3.26 -18.42
CA ARG A 345 -9.32 -4.02 -17.30
C ARG A 345 -10.83 -3.84 -17.31
N ALA A 346 -11.57 -4.93 -17.18
CA ALA A 346 -13.03 -4.90 -17.26
C ALA A 346 -13.69 -4.52 -15.92
N PHE A 347 -14.73 -3.70 -15.96
CA PHE A 347 -15.68 -3.61 -14.86
C PHE A 347 -16.69 -4.74 -14.97
N MET A 348 -16.83 -5.54 -13.91
CA MET A 348 -17.72 -6.71 -13.90
C MET A 348 -19.19 -6.32 -13.67
N ASP A 349 -19.42 -5.21 -12.98
CA ASP A 349 -20.74 -4.68 -12.65
C ASP A 349 -20.69 -3.15 -12.51
N SER A 350 -21.86 -2.52 -12.58
CA SER A 350 -22.01 -1.07 -12.46
C SER A 350 -21.66 -0.58 -11.05
N GLN A 351 -21.99 -1.33 -10.00
CA GLN A 351 -21.68 -0.96 -8.62
C GLN A 351 -20.18 -0.72 -8.43
N THR A 352 -19.34 -1.62 -8.98
CA THR A 352 -17.88 -1.47 -8.98
C THR A 352 -17.47 -0.25 -9.80
N TYR A 353 -18.06 -0.02 -10.98
CA TYR A 353 -17.76 1.15 -11.80
C TYR A 353 -18.04 2.47 -11.09
N PHE A 354 -19.20 2.61 -10.43
CA PHE A 354 -19.58 3.82 -9.71
C PHE A 354 -18.77 4.08 -8.44
N THR A 355 -17.95 3.13 -7.98
CA THR A 355 -16.93 3.46 -6.96
C THR A 355 -15.80 4.32 -7.54
N TRP A 356 -15.58 4.28 -8.86
CA TRP A 356 -14.55 5.06 -9.55
C TRP A 356 -15.07 6.36 -10.14
N THR A 357 -16.29 6.38 -10.67
CA THR A 357 -16.89 7.54 -11.36
C THR A 357 -18.24 7.92 -10.75
N ALA A 358 -18.74 9.13 -11.04
CA ALA A 358 -20.06 9.57 -10.60
C ALA A 358 -21.18 9.08 -11.55
N ASP A 359 -20.89 9.08 -12.85
CA ASP A 359 -21.81 8.77 -13.95
C ASP A 359 -21.04 8.05 -15.08
N PHE A 360 -21.69 7.88 -16.24
CA PHE A 360 -21.10 7.31 -17.44
C PHE A 360 -20.57 8.36 -18.43
N ASP A 361 -20.60 9.65 -18.12
CA ASP A 361 -20.25 10.72 -19.06
C ASP A 361 -18.76 10.66 -19.47
N ARG A 362 -17.95 10.04 -18.61
CA ARG A 362 -16.52 9.78 -18.84
C ARG A 362 -16.25 8.57 -19.74
N VAL A 363 -17.27 7.79 -20.10
CA VAL A 363 -17.08 6.61 -20.95
C VAL A 363 -17.00 7.01 -22.41
N LYS A 364 -15.82 6.84 -22.99
CA LYS A 364 -15.57 7.01 -24.41
C LYS A 364 -16.02 5.78 -25.20
N THR A 365 -16.85 5.99 -26.21
CA THR A 365 -17.16 4.93 -27.18
C THR A 365 -16.03 4.80 -28.21
N VAL A 366 -15.50 3.59 -28.39
CA VAL A 366 -14.41 3.24 -29.30
C VAL A 366 -14.84 2.15 -30.30
N SER A 367 -14.05 1.95 -31.36
CA SER A 367 -14.27 0.85 -32.31
C SER A 367 -14.12 -0.54 -31.66
N ASN A 368 -14.69 -1.58 -32.28
CA ASN A 368 -14.48 -2.95 -31.79
C ASN A 368 -13.00 -3.35 -31.97
N ALA A 369 -12.35 -2.89 -33.05
CA ALA A 369 -10.92 -3.12 -33.28
C ALA A 369 -10.03 -2.51 -32.18
N THR A 370 -10.39 -1.36 -31.60
CA THR A 370 -9.67 -0.75 -30.47
C THR A 370 -9.63 -1.69 -29.26
N LEU A 371 -10.74 -2.36 -28.96
CA LEU A 371 -10.78 -3.32 -27.85
C LEU A 371 -9.87 -4.53 -28.08
N SER A 372 -9.73 -4.99 -29.32
CA SER A 372 -8.83 -6.10 -29.67
C SER A 372 -7.35 -5.69 -29.57
N ALA A 373 -7.05 -4.44 -29.87
CA ALA A 373 -5.68 -3.91 -29.84
C ALA A 373 -5.16 -3.66 -28.43
N LEU A 374 -6.04 -3.61 -27.42
CA LEU A 374 -5.71 -3.45 -26.00
C LEU A 374 -5.86 -4.81 -25.28
N PRO A 375 -4.76 -5.45 -24.85
CA PRO A 375 -4.81 -6.74 -24.15
C PRO A 375 -5.63 -6.68 -22.87
N LEU A 376 -6.41 -7.73 -22.59
CA LEU A 376 -7.17 -7.82 -21.34
C LEU A 376 -6.24 -8.19 -20.18
N GLN A 377 -6.17 -7.34 -19.15
CA GLN A 377 -5.26 -7.47 -18.00
C GLN A 377 -5.97 -7.85 -16.70
N GLY A 378 -7.25 -8.22 -16.78
CA GLY A 378 -8.07 -8.63 -15.65
C GLY A 378 -9.28 -7.73 -15.46
N VAL A 379 -9.72 -7.61 -14.21
CA VAL A 379 -10.90 -6.82 -13.82
C VAL A 379 -10.48 -5.65 -12.95
N MET A 380 -11.33 -4.62 -12.94
CA MET A 380 -11.28 -3.57 -11.93
C MET A 380 -12.02 -4.04 -10.68
N LEU A 381 -11.49 -3.68 -9.52
CA LEU A 381 -12.08 -3.93 -8.21
C LEU A 381 -12.68 -2.63 -7.66
N PRO A 382 -13.56 -2.68 -6.65
CA PRO A 382 -14.08 -1.46 -6.02
C PRO A 382 -12.95 -0.53 -5.57
N LYS A 383 -13.09 0.77 -5.86
CA LYS A 383 -12.09 1.80 -5.55
C LYS A 383 -11.81 1.83 -4.06
N HIS A 384 -10.53 1.87 -3.70
CA HIS A 384 -10.10 1.98 -2.31
C HIS A 384 -10.59 3.29 -1.68
N ASN A 385 -10.78 3.29 -0.36
CA ASN A 385 -11.22 4.44 0.45
C ASN A 385 -12.59 5.07 0.09
N VAL A 386 -13.32 4.54 -0.89
CA VAL A 386 -14.65 5.05 -1.30
C VAL A 386 -15.80 4.26 -0.69
N VAL A 387 -15.62 2.96 -0.48
CA VAL A 387 -16.63 2.05 0.08
C VAL A 387 -15.98 1.06 1.05
N LEU A 388 -16.81 0.46 1.89
CA LEU A 388 -16.50 -0.76 2.63
C LEU A 388 -17.04 -1.96 1.86
N MET A 389 -16.43 -3.13 1.99
CA MET A 389 -16.95 -4.32 1.33
C MET A 389 -17.09 -5.51 2.25
N LYS A 390 -18.01 -6.40 1.89
CA LYS A 390 -18.15 -7.74 2.44
C LYS A 390 -18.50 -8.72 1.33
N ILE A 391 -18.47 -10.01 1.67
CA ILE A 391 -19.03 -11.07 0.84
C ILE A 391 -20.28 -11.62 1.53
N GLN A 392 -21.21 -12.20 0.77
CA GLN A 392 -22.47 -12.71 1.34
C GLN A 392 -22.26 -13.86 2.32
N SER A 393 -21.20 -14.64 2.14
CA SER A 393 -20.90 -15.83 2.95
C SER A 393 -20.12 -15.55 4.23
N ASP A 394 -19.66 -14.32 4.48
CA ASP A 394 -18.90 -13.94 5.68
C ASP A 394 -19.43 -12.60 6.24
N PRO A 395 -19.81 -12.51 7.53
CA PRO A 395 -20.28 -11.26 8.12
C PRO A 395 -19.18 -10.19 8.26
N LYS A 396 -17.90 -10.51 8.05
CA LYS A 396 -16.80 -9.55 8.18
C LYS A 396 -16.90 -8.43 7.14
N VAL A 397 -16.66 -7.21 7.61
CA VAL A 397 -16.61 -6.00 6.78
C VAL A 397 -15.17 -5.54 6.68
N TYR A 398 -14.74 -5.25 5.46
CA TYR A 398 -13.37 -4.88 5.12
C TYR A 398 -13.32 -3.45 4.62
N ALA A 399 -12.33 -2.70 5.10
CA ALA A 399 -11.86 -1.50 4.45
C ALA A 399 -10.98 -1.88 3.26
N ILE A 400 -11.16 -1.19 2.13
CA ILE A 400 -10.35 -1.38 0.94
C ILE A 400 -9.28 -0.30 0.94
N THR A 401 -8.02 -0.67 1.11
CA THR A 401 -6.89 0.26 1.15
C THR A 401 -6.01 0.08 -0.07
N GLU A 402 -5.46 1.17 -0.58
CA GLU A 402 -4.43 1.10 -1.61
C GLU A 402 -3.16 0.46 -1.05
N THR A 403 -2.43 -0.27 -1.89
CA THR A 403 -1.12 -0.84 -1.54
C THR A 403 -0.11 -0.30 -2.53
N SER A 404 0.85 0.49 -2.03
CA SER A 404 2.07 0.90 -2.74
C SER A 404 1.86 1.29 -4.22
N GLY A 405 0.97 2.23 -4.51
CA GLY A 405 0.74 2.75 -5.86
C GLY A 405 0.11 1.76 -6.85
N ASN A 406 -0.30 0.56 -6.41
CA ASN A 406 -0.94 -0.42 -7.26
C ASN A 406 -2.45 -0.42 -7.03
N MET A 407 -3.14 0.48 -7.74
CA MET A 407 -4.61 0.60 -7.68
C MET A 407 -5.33 -0.70 -8.10
N HIS A 408 -4.66 -1.59 -8.84
CA HIS A 408 -5.26 -2.79 -9.42
C HIS A 408 -5.22 -4.01 -8.50
N LYS A 409 -4.54 -3.92 -7.35
CA LYS A 409 -4.48 -5.00 -6.34
C LYS A 409 -4.59 -4.44 -4.92
N PRO A 410 -5.73 -3.84 -4.55
CA PRO A 410 -5.93 -3.26 -3.23
C PRO A 410 -5.89 -4.32 -2.12
N THR A 411 -5.66 -3.86 -0.90
CA THR A 411 -5.62 -4.68 0.31
C THR A 411 -6.92 -4.54 1.09
N LEU A 412 -7.45 -5.68 1.52
CA LEU A 412 -8.57 -5.75 2.44
C LEU A 412 -8.06 -5.81 3.87
N ARG A 413 -8.57 -4.88 4.69
CA ARG A 413 -8.30 -4.82 6.12
C ARG A 413 -9.60 -4.99 6.89
N TRP A 414 -9.68 -6.05 7.70
CA TRP A 414 -10.89 -6.36 8.43
C TRP A 414 -11.16 -5.32 9.52
N VAL A 415 -12.32 -4.67 9.48
CA VAL A 415 -12.77 -3.78 10.56
C VAL A 415 -13.36 -4.64 11.67
N SER A 416 -12.61 -4.79 12.75
CA SER A 416 -12.83 -5.84 13.76
C SER A 416 -14.17 -5.74 14.49
N THR A 417 -14.70 -4.53 14.70
CA THR A 417 -15.95 -4.30 15.43
C THR A 417 -16.75 -3.12 14.88
N GLU A 418 -18.04 -3.10 15.20
CA GLU A 418 -18.93 -1.97 14.87
C GLU A 418 -18.50 -0.66 15.54
N ALA A 419 -17.94 -0.73 16.76
CA ALA A 419 -17.44 0.46 17.46
C ALA A 419 -16.29 1.12 16.69
N VAL A 420 -15.37 0.31 16.14
CA VAL A 420 -14.28 0.78 15.28
C VAL A 420 -14.83 1.36 13.98
N ALA A 421 -15.81 0.70 13.35
CA ALA A 421 -16.46 1.20 12.15
C ALA A 421 -17.14 2.57 12.37
N LYS A 422 -17.85 2.75 13.49
CA LYS A 422 -18.47 4.03 13.87
C LYS A 422 -17.41 5.11 14.13
N ALA A 423 -16.32 4.75 14.79
CA ALA A 423 -15.22 5.68 15.05
C ALA A 423 -14.55 6.17 13.75
N LEU A 424 -14.37 5.28 12.76
CA LEU A 424 -13.75 5.61 11.47
C LEU A 424 -14.72 6.32 10.52
N TYR A 425 -15.92 5.78 10.33
CA TYR A 425 -16.84 6.15 9.24
C TYR A 425 -18.13 6.83 9.71
N GLY A 426 -18.35 6.93 11.02
CA GLY A 426 -19.55 7.53 11.63
C GLY A 426 -20.70 6.54 11.85
N ASN A 427 -21.79 7.01 12.44
CA ASN A 427 -22.92 6.16 12.83
C ASN A 427 -23.61 5.46 11.65
N ASN A 428 -23.52 6.04 10.45
CA ASN A 428 -24.11 5.51 9.22
C ASN A 428 -23.12 4.65 8.41
N TRP A 429 -22.06 4.11 9.04
CA TRP A 429 -21.02 3.36 8.34
C TRP A 429 -21.56 2.20 7.48
N ALA A 430 -22.67 1.58 7.93
CA ALA A 430 -23.32 0.46 7.24
C ALA A 430 -23.87 0.86 5.86
N ASP A 431 -24.17 2.14 5.64
CA ASP A 431 -24.63 2.64 4.34
C ASP A 431 -23.52 2.59 3.28
N TYR A 432 -22.25 2.54 3.69
CA TYR A 432 -21.09 2.47 2.80
C TYR A 432 -20.65 1.04 2.48
N VAL A 433 -21.32 0.03 3.03
CA VAL A 433 -20.96 -1.38 2.85
C VAL A 433 -21.59 -1.92 1.56
N VAL A 434 -20.76 -2.31 0.61
CA VAL A 434 -21.16 -2.99 -0.62
C VAL A 434 -20.91 -4.50 -0.54
N ASP A 435 -21.77 -5.25 -1.22
CA ASP A 435 -21.67 -6.70 -1.30
C ASP A 435 -20.95 -7.10 -2.58
N VAL A 436 -19.79 -7.74 -2.44
CA VAL A 436 -18.97 -8.14 -3.58
C VAL A 436 -19.07 -9.66 -3.76
N PRO A 437 -19.16 -10.17 -5.00
CA PRO A 437 -19.12 -11.61 -5.26
C PRO A 437 -17.86 -12.27 -4.67
N ALA A 438 -18.02 -13.42 -4.03
CA ALA A 438 -16.90 -14.16 -3.43
C ALA A 438 -15.82 -14.56 -4.46
N THR A 439 -16.17 -14.63 -5.75
CA THR A 439 -15.24 -14.89 -6.86
C THR A 439 -14.21 -13.78 -7.08
N LEU A 440 -14.49 -12.55 -6.63
CA LEU A 440 -13.54 -11.43 -6.69
C LEU A 440 -12.64 -11.38 -5.46
N PHE A 441 -13.01 -12.05 -4.36
CA PHE A 441 -12.29 -12.01 -3.08
C PHE A 441 -10.82 -12.44 -3.16
N PRO A 442 -10.44 -13.50 -3.93
CA PRO A 442 -9.03 -13.89 -4.10
C PRO A 442 -8.19 -12.89 -4.92
N ARG A 443 -8.80 -11.87 -5.54
CA ARG A 443 -8.09 -10.85 -6.31
C ARG A 443 -7.55 -9.72 -5.44
N PHE A 444 -7.95 -9.68 -4.17
CA PHE A 444 -7.44 -8.74 -3.18
C PHE A 444 -6.24 -9.32 -2.43
N SER A 445 -5.40 -8.43 -1.91
CA SER A 445 -4.44 -8.78 -0.87
C SER A 445 -5.12 -8.67 0.51
N PHE A 446 -4.61 -9.35 1.53
CA PHE A 446 -5.11 -9.25 2.91
C PHE A 446 -4.05 -8.58 3.78
N GLY A 447 -4.48 -7.59 4.56
CA GLY A 447 -3.64 -6.88 5.50
C GLY A 447 -4.17 -7.00 6.91
N ASP A 448 -3.47 -6.36 7.85
CA ASP A 448 -3.81 -6.44 9.27
C ASP A 448 -5.20 -5.93 9.57
N ALA A 449 -5.86 -6.58 10.53
CA ALA A 449 -7.13 -6.13 11.04
C ALA A 449 -7.02 -4.73 11.65
N VAL A 450 -8.09 -3.95 11.49
CA VAL A 450 -8.24 -2.63 12.08
C VAL A 450 -8.90 -2.80 13.44
N LEU A 451 -8.09 -2.72 14.50
CA LEU A 451 -8.51 -2.96 15.88
C LEU A 451 -9.04 -1.69 16.57
N ASP A 452 -8.63 -0.52 16.09
CA ASP A 452 -9.05 0.79 16.56
C ASP A 452 -9.01 1.82 15.42
N ALA A 453 -9.46 3.05 15.70
CA ALA A 453 -9.52 4.12 14.70
C ALA A 453 -8.16 4.71 14.32
N ALA A 454 -7.08 4.44 15.07
CA ALA A 454 -5.74 4.88 14.71
C ALA A 454 -5.08 3.94 13.69
N GLY A 455 -5.52 2.68 13.64
CA GLY A 455 -5.02 1.68 12.70
C GLY A 455 -5.36 1.92 11.23
N LEU A 456 -6.20 2.91 10.91
CA LEU A 456 -6.58 3.26 9.54
C LEU A 456 -6.89 4.75 9.41
N SER A 457 -6.40 5.40 8.34
CA SER A 457 -6.85 6.73 7.95
C SER A 457 -8.04 6.62 6.99
N ALA A 458 -9.19 7.16 7.37
CA ALA A 458 -10.41 7.18 6.56
C ALA A 458 -10.85 8.63 6.30
N ASP A 459 -10.94 9.01 5.03
CA ASP A 459 -11.53 10.29 4.63
C ASP A 459 -13.02 10.11 4.32
N ARG A 460 -13.86 10.65 5.20
CA ARG A 460 -15.32 10.54 5.08
C ARG A 460 -15.90 11.32 3.91
N ASN A 461 -15.17 12.30 3.37
CA ASN A 461 -15.65 13.11 2.24
C ASN A 461 -15.59 12.33 0.92
N LEU A 462 -14.84 11.24 0.87
CA LEU A 462 -14.70 10.39 -0.32
C LEU A 462 -15.68 9.21 -0.32
N LEU A 463 -16.42 8.98 0.78
CA LEU A 463 -17.29 7.83 0.91
C LEU A 463 -18.54 7.97 0.04
N LYS A 464 -18.89 6.89 -0.66
CA LYS A 464 -20.15 6.75 -1.40
C LYS A 464 -21.04 5.73 -0.73
N LYS A 465 -22.33 6.05 -0.57
CA LYS A 465 -23.29 5.08 -0.03
C LYS A 465 -23.62 4.04 -1.10
N ARG A 466 -23.89 2.82 -0.67
CA ARG A 466 -24.30 1.71 -1.54
C ARG A 466 -25.50 2.07 -2.43
N VAL A 467 -26.43 2.88 -1.91
CA VAL A 467 -27.64 3.29 -2.63
C VAL A 467 -27.39 4.27 -3.77
N ASP A 468 -26.22 4.91 -3.78
CA ASP A 468 -25.81 5.90 -4.78
C ASP A 468 -24.88 5.30 -5.86
N LEU A 469 -24.71 3.97 -5.88
CA LEU A 469 -23.83 3.24 -6.80
C LEU A 469 -24.62 2.53 -7.91
N ASN A 470 -25.41 3.26 -8.68
CA ASN A 470 -26.39 2.71 -9.63
C ASN A 470 -26.55 3.47 -10.95
#